data_AF-A0A3A8ZUH4-F1
#
_entry.id   AF-A0A3A8ZUH4-F1
#
_cell.length_a   1.000
_cell.length_b   1.000
_cell.length_c   1.000
_cell.angle_alpha   90.00
_cell.angle_beta   90.00
_cell.angle_gamma   90.00
#
_symmetry.space_group_name_H-M   'P 1'
#
loop_
_entity.id
_entity.type
_entity.pdbx_description
1 polymer ?
#
loop_
_entity_poly.entity_id
_entity_poly.type
_entity_poly.pdbx_seq_one_letter_code
_entity_poly.pdbx_strand_id
1 'polypeptide(L)' 'MLLGAEKGIKKYKPKLAVCIYHNAVDFYSIPLLIHSFVPEYKFAVRHHSYELDETVLYVWIEEN' A
#
# COMPACT_ATOMS: atom_id res chain seq x y z
N MET A 1 6.55 10.16 1.80
CA MET A 1 7.54 9.06 1.75
C MET A 1 7.42 8.24 0.45
N LEU A 2 6.25 7.70 0.09
CA LEU A 2 6.07 6.83 -1.09
C LEU A 2 6.47 7.42 -2.44
N LEU A 3 6.26 8.73 -2.67
CA LEU A 3 6.66 9.41 -3.92
C LEU A 3 8.16 9.26 -4.22
N GLY A 4 9.03 9.25 -3.19
CA GLY A 4 10.47 9.06 -3.38
C GLY A 4 10.84 7.63 -3.81
N ALA A 5 9.98 6.65 -3.56
CA ALA A 5 10.18 5.26 -3.92
C ALA A 5 9.57 4.89 -5.29
N GLU A 6 8.88 5.82 -5.96
CA GLU A 6 8.12 5.57 -7.20
C GLU A 6 8.93 4.79 -8.25
N LYS A 7 10.14 5.25 -8.59
CA LYS A 7 10.99 4.59 -9.60
C LYS A 7 11.30 3.13 -9.24
N GLY A 8 11.54 2.85 -7.96
CA GLY A 8 11.80 1.50 -7.47
C GLY A 8 10.55 0.62 -7.50
N ILE A 9 9.41 1.16 -7.05
CA ILE A 9 8.12 0.47 -7.06
C ILE A 9 7.72 0.09 -8.50
N LYS A 10 7.82 1.03 -9.45
CA LYS A 10 7.51 0.78 -10.87
C LYS A 10 8.43 -0.27 -11.50
N LYS A 11 9.73 -0.21 -11.20
CA LYS A 11 10.74 -1.08 -11.82
C LYS A 11 10.72 -2.51 -11.28
N TYR A 12 10.64 -2.66 -9.96
CA TYR A 12 10.85 -3.96 -9.31
C TYR A 12 9.55 -4.63 -8.84
N LYS A 13 8.41 -3.90 -8.88
CA LYS A 13 7.10 -4.36 -8.43
C LYS A 13 7.13 -5.13 -7.08
N PRO A 14 7.80 -4.60 -6.03
CA PRO A 14 7.97 -5.34 -4.78
C PRO A 14 6.64 -5.57 -4.05
N LYS A 15 6.60 -6.58 -3.19
CA LYS A 15 5.53 -6.70 -2.17
C LYS A 15 5.68 -5.54 -1.17
N LEU A 16 4.59 -4.85 -0.83
CA LEU A 16 4.59 -3.71 0.07
C LEU A 16 3.69 -3.98 1.29
N ALA A 17 4.11 -3.47 2.45
CA ALA A 17 3.29 -3.35 3.64
C ALA A 17 3.35 -1.88 4.10
N VAL A 18 2.22 -1.19 4.12
CA VAL A 18 2.15 0.26 4.39
C VAL A 18 1.14 0.52 5.48
N CYS A 19 1.55 1.16 6.58
CA CYS A 19 0.65 1.62 7.61
C CYS A 19 -0.25 2.74 7.08
N ILE A 20 -1.57 2.59 7.21
CA ILE A 20 -2.58 3.54 6.69
C ILE A 20 -3.46 4.13 7.80
N TYR A 21 -3.10 3.94 9.07
CA TYR A 21 -3.91 4.36 10.22
C TYR A 21 -3.67 5.81 10.67
N HIS A 22 -2.67 6.52 10.13
CA HIS A 22 -2.27 7.82 10.67
C HIS A 22 -3.32 8.91 10.47
N ASN A 23 -4.17 8.79 9.45
CA ASN A 23 -5.32 9.66 9.21
C ASN A 23 -6.32 8.97 8.27
N ALA A 24 -7.55 9.49 8.19
CA ALA A 24 -8.59 8.92 7.33
C ALA A 24 -8.29 9.02 5.82
N VAL A 25 -7.44 9.97 5.40
CA VAL A 25 -7.07 10.19 4.00
C VAL A 25 -6.10 9.10 3.49
N ASP A 26 -5.26 8.56 4.36
CA ASP A 26 -4.32 7.49 4.04
C ASP A 26 -5.04 6.23 3.52
N PHE A 27 -6.26 5.96 4.00
CA PHE A 27 -7.07 4.79 3.61
C PHE A 27 -7.43 4.75 2.12
N TYR A 28 -7.52 5.90 1.44
CA TYR A 28 -7.83 5.95 0.01
C TYR A 28 -6.68 6.52 -0.82
N SER A 29 -5.96 7.53 -0.32
CA SER A 29 -4.91 8.19 -1.10
C SER A 29 -3.71 7.27 -1.36
N ILE A 30 -3.32 6.44 -0.39
CA ILE A 30 -2.18 5.53 -0.52
C ILE A 30 -2.48 4.39 -1.52
N PRO A 31 -3.59 3.64 -1.42
CA PRO A 31 -3.96 2.65 -2.44
C PRO A 31 -4.05 3.26 -3.84
N LEU A 32 -4.69 4.43 -3.99
CA LEU A 32 -4.81 5.11 -5.29
C LEU A 32 -3.46 5.53 -5.86
N LEU A 33 -2.55 6.04 -5.02
CA LEU A 33 -1.20 6.39 -5.44
C LEU A 33 -0.42 5.15 -5.92
N ILE A 34 -0.44 4.07 -5.14
CA ILE A 34 0.25 2.82 -5.51
C ILE A 34 -0.35 2.22 -6.79
N HIS A 35 -1.67 2.25 -6.95
CA HIS A 35 -2.36 1.80 -8.17
C HIS A 35 -1.96 2.66 -9.39
N SER A 36 -1.81 3.98 -9.22
CA SER A 36 -1.32 4.87 -10.28
C SER A 36 0.14 4.59 -10.69
N PHE A 37 0.93 3.98 -9.81
CA PHE A 37 2.29 3.57 -10.13
C PHE A 37 2.31 2.26 -10.90
N VAL A 38 1.53 1.28 -10.44
CA VAL A 38 1.48 -0.08 -10.98
C VAL A 38 0.04 -0.60 -10.89
N PRO A 39 -0.74 -0.54 -11.98
CA PRO A 39 -2.15 -0.94 -11.97
C PRO A 39 -2.40 -2.43 -11.71
N GLU A 40 -1.39 -3.28 -11.95
CA GLU A 40 -1.52 -4.73 -11.80
C GLU A 40 -1.49 -5.22 -10.35
N TYR A 41 -1.15 -4.34 -9.39
CA TYR A 41 -1.11 -4.71 -7.99
C TYR A 41 -2.48 -5.17 -7.46
N LYS A 42 -2.43 -6.18 -6.60
CA LYS A 42 -3.52 -6.57 -5.71
C LYS A 42 -3.35 -5.88 -4.37
N PHE A 43 -4.47 -5.64 -3.69
CA PHE A 43 -4.53 -4.88 -2.45
C PHE A 43 -5.34 -5.66 -1.41
N ALA A 44 -4.86 -5.68 -0.17
CA ALA A 44 -5.61 -6.19 0.98
C ALA A 44 -5.31 -5.34 2.21
N VAL A 45 -6.31 -5.13 3.06
CA VAL A 45 -6.14 -4.41 4.33
C VAL A 45 -6.29 -5.41 5.47
N ARG A 46 -5.43 -5.30 6.48
CA ARG A 46 -5.56 -6.03 7.74
C ARG A 46 -5.30 -5.10 8.91
N HIS A 47 -6.08 -5.28 9.95
CA HIS A 47 -5.92 -4.63 11.24
C HIS A 47 -5.33 -5.62 12.23
N HIS A 48 -4.35 -5.18 13.04
CA HIS A 48 -3.60 -6.06 13.93
C HIS A 48 -3.76 -5.75 15.43
N SER A 49 -4.39 -4.64 15.79
CA SER A 49 -4.67 -4.29 17.19
C SER A 49 -6.18 -4.32 17.50
N TYR A 50 -6.56 -3.87 18.70
CA TYR A 50 -7.95 -3.56 19.05
C TYR A 50 -8.19 -2.04 19.11
N GLU A 51 -7.15 -1.25 18.82
CA GLU A 51 -7.15 0.21 18.92
C GLU A 51 -7.25 0.83 17.52
N LEU A 52 -7.04 2.14 17.39
CA LEU A 52 -7.10 2.82 16.09
C LEU A 52 -5.79 2.77 15.29
N ASP A 53 -4.77 2.08 15.79
CA ASP A 53 -3.47 1.92 15.14
C ASP A 53 -3.35 0.60 14.37
N GLU A 54 -2.13 0.24 13.95
CA GLU A 54 -1.79 -1.06 13.34
C GLU A 54 -2.67 -1.53 12.16
N THR A 55 -3.30 -0.60 11.44
CA THR A 55 -3.99 -0.90 10.17
C THR A 55 -3.00 -0.81 9.01
N VAL A 56 -2.79 -1.93 8.33
CA VAL A 56 -1.76 -2.10 7.29
C VAL A 56 -2.41 -2.48 5.96
N LEU A 57 -2.01 -1.76 4.91
CA LEU A 57 -2.26 -2.09 3.52
C LEU A 57 -1.14 -3.00 3.00
N TYR A 58 -1.51 -4.18 2.53
CA TYR A 58 -0.64 -5.12 1.83
C TYR A 58 -0.86 -5.03 0.32
N VAL A 59 0.23 -5.04 -0.43
CA VAL A 59 0.21 -4.91 -1.89
C VAL A 59 1.16 -5.93 -2.53
N TRP A 60 0.72 -6.65 -3.56
CA TRP A 60 1.53 -7.66 -4.26
C TRP A 60 1.09 -7.86 -5.72
N ILE A 61 1.98 -8.42 -6.55
CA ILE A 61 1.62 -8.96 -7.87
C ILE A 61 1.24 -10.43 -7.67
N GLU A 62 0.10 -10.83 -8.22
CA GLU A 62 -0.31 -12.24 -8.26
C GLU A 62 0.71 -13.03 -9.09
N GLU A 63 1.31 -14.06 -8.49
CA GLU A 63 2.16 -15.01 -9.21
C GLU A 63 1.23 -16.09 -9.78
N ASN A 64 1.31 -16.33 -11.09
CA ASN A 64 0.57 -17.40 -11.77
C ASN A 64 1.17 -18.77 -11.47
#